data_AF-A0A4V1V1G4-F1
#
_entry.id   AF-A0A4V1V1G4-F1
#
_cell.length_a   1.000
_cell.length_b   1.000
_cell.length_c   1.000
_cell.angle_alpha   90.00
_cell.angle_beta   90.00
_cell.angle_gamma   90.00
#
_symmetry.space_group_name_H-M   'P 1'
#
loop_
_entity.id
_entity.type
_entity.pdbx_description
1 polymer ?
#
loop_
_entity_poly.entity_id
_entity_poly.type
_entity_poly.pdbx_seq_one_letter_code
_entity_poly.pdbx_strand_id
1 'polypeptide(L)'
;DIHRALRTPPRLAWEDAVLARHEPLRLPYDEHRFVLDFLPFEKRVIRRDGLHLFGLKYWDDVLSPWIGVPDKMRIRYDPRDISCVFVDAPNGEIWPVRFANLGRPRITLGEHRQAVAALRARGLQSVDEHLIFETIESQRQIVEMAGRQTRSMRRGVERQARALAATERHTIGTTDDDDESEFLDLSPLSVEEWS
;
A
#
# COMPACT_ATOMS: atom_id res chain seq x y z
N ASP A 1 -20.09 -9.35 3.66
CA ASP A 1 -20.35 -10.02 4.94
C ASP A 1 -21.53 -9.34 5.62
N ILE A 2 -22.46 -10.11 6.19
CA ILE A 2 -23.71 -9.62 6.79
C ILE A 2 -23.53 -9.62 8.30
N HIS A 3 -23.73 -8.47 8.96
CA HIS A 3 -23.53 -8.38 10.39
C HIS A 3 -24.70 -9.01 11.17
N ARG A 4 -24.38 -9.89 12.14
CA ARG A 4 -25.37 -10.70 12.88
C ARG A 4 -26.49 -9.89 13.54
N ALA A 5 -26.16 -8.76 14.16
CA ALA A 5 -27.13 -7.94 14.88
C ALA A 5 -27.87 -6.96 13.98
N LEU A 6 -27.20 -6.40 12.96
CA LEU A 6 -27.79 -5.42 12.05
C LEU A 6 -28.64 -6.11 10.97
N ARG A 7 -28.41 -7.40 10.72
CA ARG A 7 -28.97 -8.20 9.61
C ARG A 7 -28.66 -7.62 8.22
N THR A 8 -27.81 -6.60 8.14
CA THR A 8 -27.32 -5.99 6.91
C THR A 8 -25.80 -5.80 7.00
N PRO A 9 -25.11 -5.56 5.87
CA PRO A 9 -23.73 -5.12 5.89
C PRO A 9 -23.59 -3.77 6.64
N PRO A 10 -22.65 -3.60 7.58
CA PRO A 10 -22.50 -2.37 8.37
C PRO A 10 -22.34 -1.10 7.52
N ARG A 11 -21.65 -1.20 6.37
CA ARG A 11 -21.51 -0.11 5.40
C ARG A 11 -22.87 0.36 4.87
N LEU A 12 -23.75 -0.58 4.52
CA LEU A 12 -25.08 -0.26 3.99
C LEU A 12 -25.94 0.38 5.08
N ALA A 13 -25.96 -0.19 6.29
CA ALA A 13 -26.67 0.41 7.43
C ALA A 13 -26.20 1.84 7.74
N TRP A 14 -24.89 2.09 7.63
CA TRP A 14 -24.32 3.44 7.77
C TRP A 14 -24.78 4.38 6.66
N GLU A 15 -24.71 3.95 5.40
CA GLU A 15 -25.15 4.73 4.24
C GLU A 15 -26.64 5.12 4.36
N ASP A 16 -27.50 4.14 4.69
CA ASP A 16 -28.94 4.37 4.92
C ASP A 16 -29.18 5.36 6.07
N ALA A 17 -28.46 5.21 7.18
CA ALA A 17 -28.58 6.10 8.34
C ALA A 17 -28.12 7.52 8.03
N VAL A 18 -27.06 7.70 7.22
CA VAL A 18 -26.57 9.01 6.78
C VAL A 18 -27.56 9.66 5.83
N LEU A 19 -28.14 8.92 4.89
CA LEU A 19 -29.17 9.41 3.96
C LEU A 19 -30.47 9.80 4.67
N ALA A 20 -30.84 9.08 5.74
CA ALA A 20 -32.06 9.35 6.51
C ALA A 20 -31.94 10.53 7.48
N ARG A 21 -30.76 11.17 7.63
CA ARG A 21 -30.61 12.32 8.53
C ARG A 21 -31.38 13.54 8.01
N HIS A 22 -32.13 14.18 8.91
CA HIS A 22 -32.79 15.47 8.61
C HIS A 22 -31.81 16.64 8.52
N GLU A 23 -30.72 16.59 9.31
CA GLU A 23 -29.68 17.62 9.31
C GLU A 23 -28.45 17.16 8.53
N PRO A 24 -27.77 18.07 7.81
CA PRO A 24 -26.53 17.74 7.13
C PRO A 24 -25.43 17.31 8.11
N LEU A 25 -24.43 16.57 7.60
CA LEU A 25 -23.24 16.27 8.39
C LEU A 25 -22.48 17.57 8.67
N ARG A 26 -22.02 17.74 9.91
CA ARG A 26 -21.11 18.83 10.26
C ARG A 26 -19.75 18.52 9.65
N LEU A 27 -19.42 19.20 8.57
CA LEU A 27 -18.11 19.13 7.96
C LEU A 27 -17.13 20.07 8.67
N PRO A 28 -15.82 19.76 8.68
CA PRO A 28 -14.81 20.71 9.10
C PRO A 28 -14.89 21.98 8.25
N TYR A 29 -14.59 23.13 8.85
CA TYR A 29 -14.50 24.39 8.12
C TYR A 29 -13.36 24.36 7.07
N ASP A 30 -12.26 23.69 7.43
CA ASP A 30 -11.10 23.47 6.57
C ASP A 30 -10.71 21.99 6.67
N GLU A 31 -11.01 21.22 5.62
CA GLU A 31 -10.73 19.79 5.57
C GLU A 31 -9.23 19.50 5.60
N HIS A 32 -8.41 20.33 4.97
CA HIS A 32 -6.96 20.13 4.92
C HIS A 32 -6.35 20.32 6.30
N ARG A 33 -6.70 21.41 6.99
CA ARG A 33 -6.24 21.67 8.36
C ARG A 33 -6.74 20.60 9.33
N PHE A 34 -7.98 20.16 9.16
CA PHE A 34 -8.55 19.08 9.97
C PHE A 34 -7.70 17.81 9.87
N VAL A 35 -7.29 17.38 8.66
CA VAL A 35 -6.41 16.21 8.50
C VAL A 35 -5.07 16.42 9.22
N LEU A 36 -4.46 17.59 9.06
CA LEU A 36 -3.18 17.91 9.70
C LEU A 36 -3.24 17.86 11.23
N ASP A 37 -4.40 18.15 11.83
CA ASP A 37 -4.63 18.07 13.29
C ASP A 37 -4.54 16.66 13.86
N PHE A 38 -4.68 15.63 13.03
CA PHE A 38 -4.53 14.23 13.44
C PHE A 38 -3.15 13.64 13.12
N LEU A 39 -2.24 14.40 12.49
CA LEU A 39 -0.90 13.90 12.20
C LEU A 39 -0.04 13.82 13.47
N PRO A 40 0.78 12.76 13.62
CA PRO A 40 1.83 12.72 14.63
C PRO A 40 2.77 13.92 14.51
N PHE A 41 3.35 14.33 15.64
CA PHE A 41 4.27 15.47 15.66
C PHE A 41 5.44 15.27 16.61
N GLU A 42 6.54 15.98 16.32
CA GLU A 42 7.68 16.16 17.21
C GLU A 42 7.99 17.64 17.40
N LYS A 43 8.66 17.98 18.51
CA LYS A 43 9.13 19.34 18.77
C LYS A 43 10.60 19.48 18.39
N ARG A 44 10.93 20.30 17.40
CA ARG A 44 12.30 20.48 16.89
C ARG A 44 12.68 21.96 16.81
N VAL A 45 13.96 22.25 17.00
CA VAL A 45 14.54 23.57 16.74
C VAL A 45 14.92 23.64 15.27
N ILE A 46 14.66 24.78 14.62
CA ILE A 46 15.15 25.05 13.26
C ILE A 46 16.59 25.54 13.37
N ARG A 47 17.50 24.78 12.79
CA ARG A 47 18.93 25.09 12.77
C ARG A 47 19.25 25.97 11.57
N ARG A 48 20.46 26.55 11.57
CA ARG A 48 20.99 27.32 10.42
C ARG A 48 21.05 26.51 9.14
N ASP A 49 21.34 25.22 9.26
CA ASP A 49 21.41 24.33 8.12
C ASP A 49 20.02 23.77 7.73
N GLY A 50 19.01 23.87 8.59
CA GLY A 50 17.63 23.51 8.29
C GLY A 50 16.93 22.79 9.44
N LEU A 51 15.84 22.10 9.10
CA LEU A 51 15.09 21.28 10.05
C LEU A 51 15.61 19.83 10.01
N HIS A 52 15.92 19.28 11.18
CA HIS A 52 16.43 17.90 11.30
C HIS A 52 15.39 17.02 12.01
N LEU A 53 14.91 16.01 11.30
CA LEU A 53 13.95 15.04 11.82
C LEU A 53 14.32 13.63 11.30
N PHE A 54 14.30 12.63 12.19
CA PHE A 54 14.71 11.24 11.89
C PHE A 54 16.13 11.02 11.36
N GLY A 55 17.01 12.03 11.38
CA GLY A 55 18.32 11.95 10.72
C GLY A 55 18.28 12.38 9.26
N LEU A 56 17.14 12.90 8.81
CA LEU A 56 16.94 13.50 7.50
C LEU A 56 16.89 15.03 7.64
N LYS A 57 17.33 15.71 6.59
CA LYS A 57 17.37 17.17 6.53
C LYS A 57 16.22 17.71 5.67
N TYR A 58 15.58 18.75 6.18
CA TYR A 58 14.45 19.43 5.54
C TYR A 58 14.78 20.91 5.39
N TRP A 59 14.40 21.49 4.25
CA TRP A 59 14.61 22.91 3.96
C TRP A 59 13.49 23.47 3.09
N ASP A 60 13.09 24.69 3.43
CA ASP A 60 12.26 25.57 2.62
C ASP A 60 12.54 27.01 3.09
N ASP A 61 12.44 27.99 2.20
CA ASP A 61 12.78 29.39 2.51
C ASP A 61 11.86 29.98 3.58
N VAL A 62 10.65 29.44 3.74
CA VAL A 62 9.73 29.79 4.83
C VAL A 62 10.36 29.59 6.21
N LEU A 63 11.36 28.72 6.36
CA LEU A 63 12.05 28.48 7.63
C LEU A 63 12.96 29.61 8.08
N SER A 64 13.38 30.48 7.14
CA SER A 64 14.40 31.50 7.36
C SER A 64 14.16 32.41 8.59
N PRO A 65 12.93 32.89 8.84
CA PRO A 65 12.65 33.76 9.99
C PRO A 65 12.82 33.08 11.35
N TRP A 66 12.82 31.75 11.39
CA TRP A 66 12.86 30.97 12.64
C TRP A 66 14.23 30.33 12.90
N ILE A 67 15.21 30.58 12.02
CA ILE A 67 16.57 30.09 12.19
C ILE A 67 17.21 30.73 13.42
N GLY A 68 17.77 29.90 14.31
CA GLY A 68 18.50 30.37 15.49
C GLY A 68 17.61 30.78 16.66
N VAL A 69 16.29 30.71 16.50
CA VAL A 69 15.35 30.82 17.62
C VAL A 69 15.48 29.54 18.47
N PRO A 70 15.74 29.64 19.79
CA PRO A 70 15.95 28.46 20.63
C PRO A 70 14.66 27.67 20.90
N ASP A 71 13.50 28.25 20.60
CA ASP A 71 12.20 27.63 20.84
C ASP A 71 11.94 26.47 19.87
N LYS A 72 11.43 25.37 20.43
CA LYS A 72 11.07 24.19 19.65
C LYS A 72 9.71 24.40 18.99
N MET A 73 9.67 24.29 17.67
CA MET A 73 8.45 24.34 16.88
C MET A 73 7.84 22.95 16.74
N ARG A 74 6.51 22.89 16.58
CA ARG A 74 5.80 21.64 16.34
C ARG A 74 5.93 21.27 14.86
N ILE A 75 6.47 20.09 14.63
CA ILE A 75 6.70 19.52 13.30
C ILE A 75 5.81 18.29 13.16
N ARG A 76 4.80 18.37 12.30
CA ARG A 76 3.91 17.25 12.00
C ARG A 76 4.43 16.48 10.79
N TYR A 77 4.15 15.19 10.74
CA TYR A 77 4.59 14.36 9.62
C TYR A 77 3.58 13.23 9.39
N ASP A 78 3.46 12.78 8.14
CA ASP A 78 2.70 11.57 7.82
C ASP A 78 3.65 10.36 7.86
N PRO A 79 3.43 9.35 8.73
CA PRO A 79 4.23 8.13 8.73
C PRO A 79 4.22 7.37 7.38
N ARG A 80 3.20 7.58 6.55
CA ARG A 80 3.07 6.99 5.21
C ARG A 80 3.90 7.72 4.17
N ASP A 81 4.24 8.99 4.40
CA ASP A 81 5.11 9.78 3.51
C ASP A 81 5.85 10.85 4.33
N ILE A 82 7.11 10.56 4.68
CA ILE A 82 7.95 11.50 5.44
C ILE A 82 8.77 12.43 4.54
N SER A 83 8.48 12.47 3.23
CA SER A 83 9.16 13.39 2.30
C SER A 83 8.76 14.85 2.45
N CYS A 84 7.62 15.09 3.09
CA CYS A 84 7.12 16.40 3.44
C CYS A 84 6.71 16.39 4.90
N VAL A 85 7.17 17.39 5.64
CA VAL A 85 6.75 17.67 7.02
C VAL A 85 6.01 18.99 7.07
N PHE A 86 5.26 19.22 8.12
CA PHE A 86 4.44 20.41 8.30
C PHE A 86 4.89 21.16 9.53
N VAL A 87 5.26 22.43 9.37
CA VAL A 87 5.78 23.27 10.45
C VAL A 87 4.69 24.21 10.92
N ASP A 88 4.32 24.11 12.19
CA ASP A 88 3.38 25.04 12.83
C ASP A 88 4.09 26.36 13.12
N ALA A 89 3.75 27.42 12.38
CA ALA A 89 4.28 28.76 12.58
C ALA A 89 3.59 29.47 13.76
N PRO A 90 4.25 30.44 14.42
CA PRO A 90 3.67 31.15 15.58
C PRO A 90 2.40 31.95 15.27
N ASN A 91 2.20 32.35 14.01
CA ASN A 91 1.00 33.03 13.52
C ASN A 91 -0.20 32.08 13.29
N GLY A 92 -0.03 30.77 13.54
CA GLY A 92 -1.07 29.76 13.38
C GLY A 92 -1.18 29.19 11.96
N GLU A 93 -0.28 29.57 11.05
CA GLU A 93 -0.13 28.95 9.73
C GLU A 93 0.64 27.64 9.82
N ILE A 94 0.42 26.76 8.84
CA ILE A 94 1.11 25.48 8.74
C ILE A 94 1.79 25.41 7.38
N TRP A 95 3.12 25.29 7.39
CA TRP A 95 3.93 25.33 6.17
C TRP A 95 4.46 23.94 5.81
N PRO A 96 4.22 23.44 4.58
CA PRO A 96 4.84 22.20 4.11
C PRO A 96 6.32 22.43 3.80
N VAL A 97 7.18 21.53 4.26
CA VAL A 97 8.63 21.60 4.10
C VAL A 97 9.14 20.24 3.64
N ARG A 98 9.85 20.23 2.52
CA ARG A 98 10.36 19.00 1.90
C ARG A 98 11.79 18.70 2.34
N PHE A 99 12.30 17.54 1.91
CA PHE A 99 13.72 17.24 2.02
C PHE A 99 14.57 18.38 1.46
N ALA A 100 15.69 18.67 2.13
CA ALA A 100 16.63 19.68 1.68
C ALA A 100 17.23 19.34 0.31
N ASN A 101 17.42 18.04 0.03
CA ASN A 101 17.74 17.56 -1.30
C ASN A 101 16.46 17.10 -2.02
N LEU A 102 16.00 17.91 -2.98
CA LEU A 102 14.79 17.65 -3.76
C LEU A 102 14.88 16.42 -4.68
N GLY A 103 16.08 15.92 -4.95
CA GLY A 103 16.29 14.70 -5.71
C GLY A 103 16.01 13.41 -4.92
N ARG A 104 15.76 13.52 -3.60
CA ARG A 104 15.46 12.35 -2.77
C ARG A 104 14.07 11.80 -3.07
N PRO A 105 13.92 10.47 -3.21
CA PRO A 105 12.63 9.86 -3.44
C PRO A 105 11.75 9.95 -2.19
N ARG A 106 10.43 9.82 -2.38
CA ARG A 106 9.50 9.67 -1.27
C ARG A 106 9.72 8.33 -0.57
N ILE A 107 9.69 8.36 0.75
CA ILE A 107 9.87 7.19 1.61
C ILE A 107 8.87 7.22 2.76
N THR A 108 8.53 6.04 3.25
CA THR A 108 7.69 5.88 4.45
C THR A 108 8.57 5.89 5.71
N LEU A 109 7.97 6.17 6.87
CA LEU A 109 8.67 6.04 8.15
C LEU A 109 9.08 4.57 8.44
N GLY A 110 8.34 3.61 7.90
CA GLY A 110 8.64 2.18 8.01
C GLY A 110 9.93 1.80 7.29
N GLU A 111 10.07 2.20 6.02
CA GLU A 111 11.28 1.99 5.22
C GLU A 111 12.49 2.64 5.88
N HIS A 112 12.33 3.88 6.35
CA HIS A 112 13.37 4.58 7.09
C HIS A 112 13.83 3.79 8.34
N ARG A 113 12.89 3.34 9.17
CA ARG A 113 13.20 2.56 10.38
C ARG A 113 13.90 1.24 10.06
N GLN A 114 13.47 0.56 9.00
CA GLN A 114 14.10 -0.69 8.55
C GLN A 114 15.53 -0.46 8.06
N ALA A 115 15.77 0.60 7.29
CA ALA A 115 17.10 0.98 6.84
C ALA A 115 18.03 1.34 8.02
N VAL A 116 17.57 2.19 8.95
CA VAL A 116 18.35 2.55 10.15
C VAL A 116 18.65 1.32 11.02
N ALA A 117 17.69 0.41 11.19
CA ALA A 117 17.92 -0.84 11.93
C ALA A 117 18.98 -1.72 11.25
N ALA A 118 18.93 -1.85 9.92
CA ALA A 118 19.92 -2.60 9.16
C ALA A 118 21.32 -1.97 9.25
N LEU A 119 21.43 -0.64 9.23
CA LEU A 119 22.70 0.07 9.38
C LEU A 119 23.29 -0.08 10.79
N ARG A 120 22.46 0.00 11.82
CA ARG A 120 22.89 -0.25 13.21
C ARG A 120 23.36 -1.68 13.42
N ALA A 121 22.70 -2.67 12.81
CA ALA A 121 23.14 -4.07 12.87
C ALA A 121 24.53 -4.28 12.24
N ARG A 122 24.96 -3.41 11.31
CA ARG A 122 26.30 -3.39 10.71
C ARG A 122 27.34 -2.62 11.54
N GLY A 123 26.96 -2.08 12.70
CA GLY A 123 27.87 -1.35 13.61
C GLY A 123 27.97 0.16 13.35
N LEU A 124 27.18 0.73 12.44
CA LEU A 124 27.20 2.17 12.16
C LEU A 124 26.35 2.93 13.18
N GLN A 125 27.02 3.69 14.06
CA GLN A 125 26.38 4.52 15.10
C GLN A 125 25.96 5.91 14.57
N SER A 126 26.79 6.51 13.72
CA SER A 126 26.45 7.75 13.01
C SER A 126 25.90 7.37 11.63
N VAL A 127 24.61 7.62 11.43
CA VAL A 127 23.92 7.29 10.19
C VAL A 127 23.77 8.56 9.36
N ASP A 128 24.45 8.60 8.22
CA ASP A 128 24.32 9.68 7.24
C ASP A 128 23.02 9.52 6.43
N GLU A 129 22.40 10.65 6.07
CA GLU A 129 21.21 10.72 5.22
C GLU A 129 21.44 9.95 3.91
N HIS A 130 22.61 10.10 3.29
CA HIS A 130 22.92 9.43 2.04
C HIS A 130 22.86 7.90 2.17
N LEU A 131 23.44 7.37 3.23
CA LEU A 131 23.49 5.93 3.49
C LEU A 131 22.09 5.37 3.81
N ILE A 132 21.21 6.16 4.43
CA ILE A 132 19.80 5.78 4.64
C ILE A 132 19.12 5.53 3.29
N PHE A 133 19.20 6.49 2.37
CA PHE A 133 18.53 6.37 1.07
C PHE A 133 19.10 5.24 0.22
N GLU A 134 20.42 5.07 0.20
CA GLU A 134 21.08 3.95 -0.50
C GLU A 134 20.60 2.60 0.06
N THR A 135 20.52 2.49 1.39
CA THR A 135 20.03 1.27 2.04
C THR A 135 18.57 0.99 1.71
N ILE A 136 17.71 2.02 1.71
CA ILE A 136 16.29 1.88 1.31
C ILE A 136 16.19 1.39 -0.13
N GLU A 137 16.97 1.96 -1.05
CA GLU A 137 16.98 1.54 -2.45
C GLU A 137 17.40 0.08 -2.60
N SER A 138 18.48 -0.33 -1.94
CA SER A 138 18.91 -1.74 -1.91
C SER A 138 17.83 -2.67 -1.36
N GLN A 139 17.16 -2.28 -0.27
CA GLN A 139 16.05 -3.06 0.30
C GLN A 139 14.87 -3.19 -0.67
N ARG A 140 14.51 -2.11 -1.36
CA ARG A 140 13.46 -2.12 -2.39
C ARG A 140 13.80 -3.09 -3.53
N GLN A 141 15.05 -3.07 -4.01
CA GLN A 141 15.51 -4.00 -5.05
C GLN A 141 15.41 -5.46 -4.61
N ILE A 142 15.81 -5.78 -3.37
CA ILE A 142 15.68 -7.14 -2.82
C ILE A 142 14.22 -7.58 -2.78
N VAL A 143 13.32 -6.74 -2.28
CA VAL A 143 11.88 -7.03 -2.20
C VAL A 143 11.28 -7.24 -3.61
N GLU A 144 11.67 -6.40 -4.57
CA GLU A 144 11.19 -6.52 -5.94
C GLU A 144 11.64 -7.83 -6.60
N MET A 145 12.93 -8.19 -6.44
CA MET A 145 13.50 -9.44 -6.94
C MET A 145 12.81 -10.66 -6.32
N ALA A 146 12.63 -10.66 -4.99
CA ALA A 146 11.91 -11.71 -4.29
C ALA A 146 10.46 -11.82 -4.79
N GLY A 147 9.77 -10.69 -4.93
CA GLY A 147 8.41 -10.65 -5.47
C GLY A 147 8.30 -11.16 -6.91
N ARG A 148 9.31 -10.92 -7.75
CA ARG A 148 9.40 -11.51 -9.11
C ARG A 148 9.59 -13.03 -9.04
N GLN A 149 10.49 -13.51 -8.18
CA GLN A 149 10.76 -14.93 -8.01
C GLN A 149 9.53 -15.69 -7.49
N THR A 150 8.86 -15.19 -6.46
CA THR A 150 7.64 -15.79 -5.89
C THR A 150 6.51 -15.83 -6.91
N ARG A 151 6.31 -14.75 -7.69
CA ARG A 151 5.32 -14.75 -8.78
C ARG A 151 5.65 -15.76 -9.86
N SER A 152 6.93 -15.89 -10.23
CA SER A 152 7.38 -16.87 -11.22
C SER A 152 7.12 -18.31 -10.74
N MET A 153 7.51 -18.62 -9.49
CA MET A 153 7.27 -19.92 -8.87
C MET A 153 5.78 -20.26 -8.81
N ARG A 154 4.93 -19.33 -8.34
CA ARG A 154 3.47 -19.52 -8.30
C ARG A 154 2.89 -19.81 -9.68
N ARG A 155 3.31 -19.06 -10.70
CA ARG A 155 2.89 -19.29 -12.10
C ARG A 155 3.38 -20.64 -12.64
N GLY A 156 4.55 -21.11 -12.22
CA GLY A 156 5.05 -22.45 -12.56
C GLY A 156 4.15 -23.55 -12.01
N VAL A 157 3.86 -23.48 -10.71
CA VAL A 157 2.97 -24.44 -10.02
C VAL A 157 1.56 -24.42 -10.61
N GLU A 158 0.99 -23.24 -10.86
CA GLU A 158 -0.35 -23.10 -11.46
C GLU A 158 -0.40 -23.68 -12.88
N ARG A 159 0.64 -23.47 -13.70
CA ARG A 159 0.74 -24.06 -15.04
C ARG A 159 0.83 -25.58 -14.97
N GLN A 160 1.64 -26.13 -14.08
CA GLN A 160 1.76 -27.58 -13.90
C GLN A 160 0.43 -28.19 -13.44
N ALA A 161 -0.23 -27.59 -12.45
CA ALA A 161 -1.55 -28.03 -11.98
C ALA A 161 -2.60 -27.99 -13.09
N ARG A 162 -2.64 -26.91 -13.89
CA ARG A 162 -3.54 -26.82 -15.05
C ARG A 162 -3.24 -27.86 -16.13
N ALA A 163 -1.96 -28.13 -16.40
CA ALA A 163 -1.55 -29.14 -17.37
C ALA A 163 -1.98 -30.55 -16.93
N LEU A 164 -1.73 -30.92 -15.67
CA LEU A 164 -2.18 -32.19 -15.10
C LEU A 164 -3.71 -32.32 -15.14
N ALA A 165 -4.44 -31.30 -14.71
CA ALA A 165 -5.90 -31.28 -14.76
C ALA A 165 -6.46 -31.30 -16.21
N ALA A 166 -5.69 -30.87 -17.21
CA ALA A 166 -6.07 -30.99 -18.62
C ALA A 166 -5.84 -32.41 -19.14
N THR A 167 -4.74 -33.06 -18.75
CA THR A 167 -4.49 -34.47 -19.05
C THR A 167 -5.56 -35.38 -18.45
N GLU A 168 -5.93 -35.18 -17.19
CA GLU A 168 -7.01 -35.93 -16.53
C GLU A 168 -8.36 -35.79 -17.26
N ARG A 169 -8.69 -34.58 -17.74
CA ARG A 169 -9.90 -34.34 -18.56
C ARG A 169 -9.85 -35.01 -19.93
N HIS A 170 -8.66 -35.12 -20.52
CA HIS A 170 -8.49 -35.80 -21.80
C HIS A 170 -8.61 -37.32 -21.64
N THR A 171 -8.02 -37.91 -20.59
CA THR A 171 -8.13 -39.35 -20.33
C THR A 171 -9.56 -39.82 -20.06
N ILE A 172 -10.38 -38.98 -19.42
CA ILE A 172 -11.82 -39.28 -19.19
C ILE A 172 -12.62 -39.23 -20.51
N GLY A 173 -12.18 -38.44 -21.50
CA GLY A 173 -12.82 -38.36 -22.81
C GLY A 173 -12.30 -39.37 -23.84
N THR A 174 -11.26 -40.16 -23.52
CA THR A 174 -10.73 -41.22 -24.42
C THR A 174 -11.23 -42.62 -24.04
N THR A 175 -11.94 -42.74 -22.92
CA THR A 175 -12.57 -44.00 -22.48
C THR A 175 -13.99 -44.21 -23.02
N ASP A 176 -14.49 -43.33 -23.90
CA ASP A 176 -15.77 -43.49 -24.62
C ASP A 176 -15.60 -44.05 -26.05
N ASP A 177 -14.38 -44.40 -26.48
CA ASP A 177 -14.13 -45.01 -27.81
C ASP A 177 -14.33 -46.55 -27.83
N ASP A 178 -14.80 -47.17 -26.74
CA ASP A 178 -15.28 -48.57 -26.78
C ASP A 178 -16.71 -48.69 -27.36
N ASP A 179 -17.39 -47.57 -27.64
CA ASP A 179 -18.73 -47.50 -28.25
C ASP A 179 -18.73 -47.64 -29.80
N GLU A 180 -17.59 -47.89 -30.46
CA GLU A 180 -17.62 -48.35 -31.86
C GLU A 180 -18.14 -49.81 -31.98
N SER A 181 -18.17 -50.55 -30.88
CA SER A 181 -18.68 -51.92 -30.83
C SER A 181 -20.21 -52.01 -30.81
N GLU A 182 -20.91 -50.95 -30.37
CA GLU A 182 -22.35 -50.98 -30.09
C GLU A 182 -23.21 -50.45 -31.26
N PHE A 183 -22.60 -49.91 -32.32
CA PHE A 183 -23.32 -49.47 -33.53
C PHE A 183 -23.61 -50.59 -34.55
N LEU A 184 -23.06 -51.80 -34.35
CA LEU A 184 -23.30 -52.95 -35.24
C LEU A 184 -24.49 -53.82 -34.82
N ASP A 185 -25.13 -53.56 -33.67
CA ASP A 185 -26.25 -54.37 -33.14
C ASP A 185 -27.58 -53.60 -33.02
N LEU A 186 -27.67 -52.41 -33.62
CA LEU A 186 -28.96 -51.74 -33.76
C LEU A 186 -29.77 -52.44 -34.87
N SER A 187 -30.73 -53.25 -34.44
CA SER A 187 -31.76 -53.82 -35.31
C SER A 187 -32.43 -52.70 -36.13
N PRO A 188 -32.58 -52.85 -37.46
CA PRO A 188 -33.22 -51.83 -38.28
C PRO A 188 -34.66 -51.61 -37.79
N LEU A 189 -35.01 -50.36 -37.49
CA LEU A 189 -36.34 -49.99 -37.03
C LEU A 189 -37.37 -50.33 -38.10
N SER A 190 -38.42 -51.04 -37.69
CA SER A 190 -39.53 -51.42 -38.54
C SER A 190 -40.25 -50.17 -39.05
N VAL A 191 -40.18 -49.92 -40.35
CA VAL A 191 -40.88 -48.83 -41.03
C VAL A 191 -42.33 -49.25 -41.23
N GLU A 192 -43.27 -48.59 -40.55
CA GLU A 192 -44.70 -48.74 -40.84
C GLU A 192 -45.01 -48.06 -42.18
N GLU A 193 -45.50 -48.84 -43.15
CA GLU A 193 -46.04 -48.33 -44.40
C GLU A 193 -47.43 -47.74 -44.12
N TRP A 194 -47.55 -46.42 -44.21
CA TRP A 194 -48.86 -45.75 -44.17
C TRP A 194 -49.48 -45.85 -45.57
N SER A 195 -50.65 -46.50 -45.68
CA SER A 195 -51.54 -46.47 -46.84
C SER A 195 -52.40 -45.21 -46.86
#